data_AF-A0A0N4V8X1-F1
#
_entry.id   AF-A0A0N4V8X1-F1
#
_cell.length_a   1.000
_cell.length_b   1.000
_cell.length_c   1.000
_cell.angle_alpha   90.00
_cell.angle_beta   90.00
_cell.angle_gamma   90.00
#
_symmetry.space_group_name_H-M   'P 1'
#
loop_
_entity.id
_entity.type
_entity.pdbx_description
1 polymer ?
#
loop_
_entity_poly.entity_id
_entity_poly.type
_entity_poly.pdbx_seq_one_letter_code
_entity_poly.pdbx_strand_id
1 'polypeptide(L)'
;MATCEEGSQKVPLKDAGDKNEASGSRRAVSSGEPSSDGSIDEERSALSDSDLADALRIRVGFYFIIYFCCYISLIPFIDYKTIATQAKGPSSDALEAECWAEQSSHVFSADVEGVTNKEGAEWKDLLGNGQLLYRIISKGTGLRPRNGQEVVIRVEDKLFGSDSYEKITFILGYSMVIEAWDLVVSSLSEGDVAQVKSSSRLAYGSTGDSKRNILPDQDMEYEIELIKVGKPVVFSDMPEPVLSEHARQLKERGNYYYLRKEFEKAIFVYKRCTDIVEVSRDNEELRMLFSLIYSNLAACYAKLKDWKASLTAATEALNLNEKNAKALFRQANAYTNLSMISEAVESLTAALTVTPNDPLITKELQRVRILQRKCHEREKNLCRRMLAGMRLSESTPNRFKIRYRYLFSAAVFLAVAVLFHFCNSLMMSYISSFTEKV
;
A
#
# COMPACT_ATOMS: atom_id res chain seq x y z
N MET A 1 9.82 -21.57 89.93
CA MET A 1 8.96 -22.76 90.09
C MET A 1 8.05 -22.82 88.88
N ALA A 2 8.15 -23.92 88.14
CA ALA A 2 7.36 -24.21 86.94
C ALA A 2 5.91 -24.56 87.26
N THR A 3 5.02 -24.42 86.28
CA THR A 3 3.83 -25.26 85.93
C THR A 3 3.08 -24.51 84.80
N CYS A 4 3.23 -24.86 83.51
CA CYS A 4 2.52 -25.91 82.74
C CYS A 4 0.99 -25.75 82.80
N GLU A 5 0.33 -25.35 81.69
CA GLU A 5 -0.33 -26.22 80.67
C GLU A 5 -1.59 -26.91 81.25
N GLU A 6 -2.76 -27.03 80.64
CA GLU A 6 -3.16 -27.24 79.24
C GLU A 6 -4.71 -27.34 79.15
N GLY A 7 -5.27 -27.33 77.93
CA GLY A 7 -6.54 -28.03 77.59
C GLY A 7 -7.76 -27.14 77.30
N SER A 8 -8.07 -26.75 76.05
CA SER A 8 -8.67 -27.54 74.94
C SER A 8 -10.20 -27.76 75.06
N GLN A 9 -10.99 -27.21 74.13
CA GLN A 9 -11.99 -27.97 73.34
C GLN A 9 -12.80 -27.14 72.30
N LYS A 10 -12.70 -27.62 71.06
CA LYS A 10 -13.76 -27.89 70.05
C LYS A 10 -14.48 -26.76 69.28
N VAL A 11 -14.05 -26.69 68.02
CA VAL A 11 -14.75 -26.32 66.77
C VAL A 11 -16.03 -27.15 66.51
N PRO A 12 -16.99 -26.60 65.75
CA PRO A 12 -17.69 -27.37 64.71
C PRO A 12 -17.59 -26.77 63.30
N LEU A 13 -17.73 -27.67 62.31
CA LEU A 13 -17.43 -27.60 60.88
C LEU A 13 -18.49 -26.93 59.98
N LYS A 14 -17.98 -26.36 58.86
CA LYS A 14 -18.38 -26.40 57.42
C LYS A 14 -19.84 -26.29 56.96
N ASP A 15 -20.04 -25.41 55.96
CA ASP A 15 -20.21 -25.75 54.51
C ASP A 15 -19.78 -24.52 53.64
N ALA A 16 -18.78 -24.65 52.75
CA ALA A 16 -18.89 -24.80 51.28
C ALA A 16 -19.70 -23.67 50.59
N GLY A 17 -19.25 -22.88 49.62
CA GLY A 17 -18.00 -22.72 48.86
C GLY A 17 -18.34 -21.79 47.68
N ASP A 18 -17.52 -20.80 47.35
CA ASP A 18 -17.27 -20.40 45.96
C ASP A 18 -16.15 -19.36 45.89
N LYS A 19 -15.09 -19.72 45.17
CA LYS A 19 -14.08 -18.80 44.67
C LYS A 19 -14.51 -18.42 43.26
N ASN A 20 -14.62 -17.14 42.96
CA ASN A 20 -14.46 -16.65 41.60
C ASN A 20 -13.82 -15.27 41.61
N GLU A 21 -12.52 -15.28 41.37
CA GLU A 21 -11.78 -14.21 40.73
C GLU A 21 -12.36 -14.03 39.31
N ALA A 22 -12.82 -12.82 38.98
CA ALA A 22 -13.21 -12.48 37.62
C ALA A 22 -12.73 -11.07 37.27
N SER A 23 -11.55 -11.06 36.64
CA SER A 23 -11.32 -10.39 35.35
C SER A 23 -11.96 -9.01 35.17
N GLY A 24 -11.23 -7.98 35.63
CA GLY A 24 -11.36 -6.63 35.11
C GLY A 24 -10.99 -6.62 33.62
N SER A 25 -12.00 -6.74 32.76
CA SER A 25 -11.91 -6.53 31.32
C SER A 25 -11.45 -5.09 31.07
N ARG A 26 -10.14 -4.91 30.86
CA ARG A 26 -9.64 -3.70 30.20
C ARG A 26 -10.16 -3.74 28.77
N ARG A 27 -11.20 -2.95 28.54
CA ARG A 27 -11.65 -2.54 27.21
C ARG A 27 -10.43 -1.99 26.48
N ALA A 28 -9.88 -2.77 25.54
CA ALA A 28 -8.77 -2.33 24.71
C ALA A 28 -9.26 -1.16 23.87
N VAL A 29 -8.80 0.02 24.24
CA VAL A 29 -9.05 1.28 23.54
C VAL A 29 -8.51 1.16 22.13
N SER A 30 -9.29 1.65 21.18
CA SER A 30 -8.91 1.93 19.79
C SER A 30 -7.94 3.12 19.74
N SER A 31 -6.80 3.03 20.41
CA SER A 31 -5.75 4.03 20.29
C SER A 31 -4.68 3.47 19.36
N GLY A 32 -4.58 4.05 18.15
CA GLY A 32 -3.48 3.83 17.22
C GLY A 32 -2.18 4.47 17.75
N GLU A 33 -1.86 4.27 19.03
CA GLU A 33 -0.59 4.71 19.60
C GLU A 33 0.54 3.89 18.94
N PRO A 34 1.54 4.56 18.35
CA PRO A 34 2.69 3.87 17.79
C PRO A 34 3.47 3.15 18.90
N SER A 35 4.03 1.98 18.61
CA SER A 35 4.91 1.28 19.55
C SER A 35 6.12 2.15 19.93
N SER A 36 6.79 1.82 21.04
CA SER A 36 7.93 2.59 21.56
C SER A 36 9.11 2.72 20.60
N ASP A 37 9.22 1.80 19.64
CA ASP A 37 10.21 1.81 18.55
C ASP A 37 9.71 2.53 17.27
N GLY A 38 8.48 3.06 17.29
CA GLY A 38 7.82 3.76 16.18
C GLY A 38 7.41 2.84 15.02
N SER A 39 7.25 1.54 15.26
CA SER A 39 6.67 0.63 14.27
C SER A 39 5.14 0.66 14.33
N ILE A 40 4.48 0.53 13.19
CA ILE A 40 3.02 0.60 13.11
C ILE A 40 2.39 -0.68 13.73
N ASP A 41 1.30 -0.57 14.50
CA ASP A 41 0.63 -1.70 15.18
C ASP A 41 -0.77 -2.05 14.65
N GLU A 42 -1.29 -1.31 13.67
CA GLU A 42 -2.70 -1.40 13.27
C GLU A 42 -3.02 -2.58 12.33
N GLU A 43 -2.77 -3.81 12.83
CA GLU A 43 -2.89 -5.07 12.08
C GLU A 43 -4.27 -5.75 12.24
N ARG A 44 -5.14 -5.22 13.11
CA ARG A 44 -6.49 -5.78 13.36
C ARG A 44 -7.47 -5.66 12.19
N SER A 45 -7.30 -4.67 11.30
CA SER A 45 -8.27 -4.43 10.21
C SER A 45 -8.18 -5.44 9.06
N ALA A 46 -7.06 -6.17 8.92
CA ALA A 46 -6.88 -7.13 7.82
C ALA A 46 -7.63 -8.46 8.04
N LEU A 47 -8.08 -8.72 9.27
CA LEU A 47 -8.64 -10.02 9.67
C LEU A 47 -10.13 -10.19 9.30
N SER A 48 -10.90 -9.12 9.08
CA SER A 48 -12.36 -9.21 8.85
C SER A 48 -12.79 -9.24 7.39
N ASP A 49 -12.01 -8.64 6.49
CA ASP A 49 -12.55 -8.28 5.17
C ASP A 49 -12.30 -9.34 4.08
N SER A 50 -11.41 -10.30 4.34
CA SER A 50 -11.06 -11.34 3.37
C SER A 50 -12.20 -12.35 3.13
N ASP A 51 -13.02 -12.64 4.14
CA ASP A 51 -14.10 -13.62 4.02
C ASP A 51 -15.33 -13.09 3.25
N LEU A 52 -15.55 -11.77 3.21
CA LEU A 52 -16.70 -11.17 2.51
C LEU A 52 -16.40 -10.89 1.02
N ALA A 53 -15.14 -10.66 0.66
CA ALA A 53 -14.72 -10.34 -0.71
C ALA A 53 -14.75 -11.57 -1.65
N ASP A 54 -14.47 -12.76 -1.14
CA ASP A 54 -14.43 -14.00 -1.95
C ASP A 54 -15.81 -14.48 -2.38
N ALA A 55 -16.86 -14.21 -1.58
CA ALA A 55 -18.24 -14.56 -1.93
C ALA A 55 -18.82 -13.69 -3.07
N LEU A 56 -18.37 -12.43 -3.19
CA LEU A 56 -18.83 -11.49 -4.22
C LEU A 56 -18.01 -11.58 -5.52
N ARG A 57 -16.70 -11.87 -5.44
CA ARG A 57 -15.84 -11.99 -6.64
C ARG A 57 -16.15 -13.21 -7.50
N ILE A 58 -16.57 -14.33 -6.91
CA ILE A 58 -16.91 -15.55 -7.67
C ILE A 58 -18.19 -15.36 -8.48
N ARG A 59 -19.15 -14.54 -8.01
CA ARG A 59 -20.39 -14.27 -8.74
C ARG A 59 -20.21 -13.24 -9.86
N VAL A 60 -19.41 -12.19 -9.66
CA VAL A 60 -19.21 -11.15 -10.69
C VAL A 60 -18.25 -11.61 -11.80
N GLY A 61 -17.23 -12.41 -11.48
CA GLY A 61 -16.28 -12.94 -12.47
C GLY A 61 -16.90 -13.90 -13.48
N PHE A 62 -17.91 -14.69 -13.09
CA PHE A 62 -18.60 -15.61 -13.99
C PHE A 62 -19.41 -14.89 -15.07
N TYR A 63 -20.02 -13.74 -14.75
CA TYR A 63 -20.74 -12.92 -15.73
C TYR A 63 -19.80 -12.15 -16.66
N PHE A 64 -18.64 -11.71 -16.15
CA PHE A 64 -17.66 -10.98 -16.96
C PHE A 64 -16.96 -11.87 -17.99
N ILE A 65 -16.64 -13.13 -17.65
CA ILE A 65 -15.98 -14.07 -18.58
C ILE A 65 -16.91 -14.44 -19.75
N ILE A 66 -18.22 -14.61 -19.51
CA ILE A 66 -19.20 -14.90 -20.56
C ILE A 66 -19.37 -13.68 -21.49
N TYR A 67 -19.37 -12.46 -20.93
CA TYR A 67 -19.46 -11.22 -21.71
C TYR A 67 -18.20 -10.94 -22.53
N PHE A 68 -17.02 -11.20 -21.96
CA PHE A 68 -15.72 -10.97 -22.61
C PHE A 68 -15.44 -11.99 -23.73
N CYS A 69 -15.88 -13.25 -23.58
CA CYS A 69 -15.81 -14.24 -24.65
C CYS A 69 -16.72 -13.92 -25.86
N CYS A 70 -17.82 -13.18 -25.66
CA CYS A 70 -18.67 -12.71 -26.77
C CYS A 70 -18.12 -11.43 -27.43
N TYR A 71 -17.35 -10.61 -26.70
CA TYR A 71 -16.86 -9.32 -27.19
C TYR A 71 -15.52 -9.43 -27.96
N ILE A 72 -14.68 -10.43 -27.64
CA ILE A 72 -13.39 -10.67 -28.32
C ILE A 72 -13.55 -11.15 -29.77
N SER A 73 -14.74 -11.59 -30.20
CA SER A 73 -14.97 -12.03 -31.57
C SER A 73 -15.12 -10.90 -32.60
N LEU A 74 -15.04 -9.62 -32.20
CA LEU A 74 -15.48 -8.48 -33.04
C LEU A 74 -14.54 -7.25 -33.10
N ILE A 75 -13.28 -7.30 -32.65
CA ILE A 75 -12.37 -6.13 -32.76
C ILE A 75 -10.97 -6.53 -33.29
N PRO A 76 -10.43 -5.85 -34.31
CA PRO A 76 -9.06 -6.07 -34.77
C PRO A 76 -8.03 -5.46 -33.81
N PHE A 77 -6.92 -6.19 -33.69
CA PHE A 77 -5.74 -6.00 -32.84
C PHE A 77 -5.20 -4.55 -32.82
N ILE A 78 -5.10 -3.95 -31.63
CA ILE A 78 -4.29 -2.74 -31.36
C ILE A 78 -3.20 -3.14 -30.35
N ASP A 79 -1.97 -2.78 -30.69
CA ASP A 79 -0.72 -3.16 -30.02
C ASP A 79 -0.54 -2.40 -28.68
N TYR A 80 -0.46 -3.13 -27.56
CA TYR A 80 -0.50 -2.59 -26.18
C TYR A 80 0.88 -2.27 -25.57
N LYS A 81 1.90 -2.02 -26.39
CA LYS A 81 3.29 -1.95 -25.90
C LYS A 81 3.81 -0.57 -25.46
N THR A 82 2.97 0.45 -25.34
CA THR A 82 3.46 1.85 -25.20
C THR A 82 2.99 2.63 -23.96
N ILE A 83 2.32 2.02 -22.98
CA ILE A 83 1.81 2.75 -21.79
C ILE A 83 2.47 2.28 -20.46
N ALA A 84 3.27 1.21 -20.48
CA ALA A 84 3.93 0.68 -19.27
C ALA A 84 5.27 1.36 -18.91
N THR A 85 5.71 2.40 -19.63
CA THR A 85 7.02 3.03 -19.45
C THR A 85 7.01 4.42 -18.81
N GLN A 86 5.84 4.95 -18.38
CA GLN A 86 5.74 6.32 -17.84
C GLN A 86 5.35 6.45 -16.34
N ALA A 87 5.42 5.38 -15.55
CA ALA A 87 5.11 5.43 -14.11
C ALA A 87 6.31 5.15 -13.19
N LYS A 88 7.52 5.56 -13.60
CA LYS A 88 8.66 5.72 -12.69
C LYS A 88 8.91 7.22 -12.54
N GLY A 89 8.59 7.77 -11.39
CA GLY A 89 9.15 9.06 -10.98
C GLY A 89 10.68 8.98 -10.97
N PRO A 90 11.40 10.09 -11.17
CA PRO A 90 12.85 10.09 -11.23
C PRO A 90 13.42 9.52 -9.91
N SER A 91 14.43 8.63 -10.02
CA SER A 91 15.22 8.14 -8.89
C SER A 91 16.01 9.30 -8.25
N SER A 92 16.51 9.13 -7.01
CA SER A 92 17.41 10.12 -6.38
C SER A 92 18.55 10.51 -7.32
N ASP A 93 19.17 9.52 -7.96
CA ASP A 93 20.22 9.72 -8.97
C ASP A 93 19.79 10.57 -10.16
N ALA A 94 18.51 10.58 -10.54
CA ALA A 94 18.02 11.39 -11.65
C ALA A 94 17.83 12.86 -11.24
N LEU A 95 17.40 13.13 -10.01
CA LEU A 95 17.33 14.50 -9.46
C LEU A 95 18.73 15.04 -9.13
N GLU A 96 19.62 14.18 -8.65
CA GLU A 96 21.04 14.49 -8.46
C GLU A 96 21.73 14.74 -9.81
N ALA A 97 21.53 13.88 -10.81
CA ALA A 97 22.08 14.08 -12.16
C ALA A 97 21.54 15.36 -12.84
N GLU A 98 20.27 15.72 -12.66
CA GLU A 98 19.72 17.02 -13.11
C GLU A 98 20.44 18.19 -12.41
N CYS A 99 20.72 18.08 -11.11
CA CYS A 99 21.45 19.11 -10.37
C CYS A 99 22.90 19.29 -10.84
N TRP A 100 23.61 18.21 -11.18
CA TRP A 100 25.00 18.25 -11.66
C TRP A 100 25.11 18.64 -13.14
N ALA A 101 24.15 18.21 -13.98
CA ALA A 101 24.10 18.56 -15.39
C ALA A 101 23.82 20.06 -15.60
N GLU A 102 23.02 20.68 -14.72
CA GLU A 102 22.73 22.12 -14.79
C GLU A 102 23.79 23.01 -14.13
N GLN A 103 24.52 22.53 -13.12
CA GLN A 103 25.70 23.24 -12.58
C GLN A 103 26.78 23.45 -13.65
N SER A 104 26.79 22.63 -14.69
CA SER A 104 27.76 22.68 -15.78
C SER A 104 27.32 23.53 -16.99
N SER A 105 26.05 23.96 -17.06
CA SER A 105 25.46 24.43 -18.33
C SER A 105 24.68 25.75 -18.32
N HIS A 106 24.56 26.51 -17.22
CA HIS A 106 23.87 27.81 -17.26
C HIS A 106 24.65 28.99 -16.66
N VAL A 107 25.58 29.52 -17.45
CA VAL A 107 25.64 30.96 -17.73
C VAL A 107 24.70 31.20 -18.91
N PHE A 108 23.45 31.60 -18.65
CA PHE A 108 22.66 32.25 -19.69
C PHE A 108 21.71 33.25 -19.04
N SER A 109 22.13 34.51 -19.14
CA SER A 109 21.33 35.71 -18.98
C SER A 109 20.18 35.71 -19.98
N ALA A 110 18.97 35.95 -19.48
CA ALA A 110 17.87 36.46 -20.29
C ALA A 110 17.28 37.66 -19.55
N ASP A 111 17.76 38.85 -19.92
CA ASP A 111 17.00 40.08 -19.77
C ASP A 111 15.80 40.04 -20.75
N VAL A 112 14.65 40.58 -20.34
CA VAL A 112 13.85 41.57 -21.10
C VAL A 112 12.68 42.08 -20.23
N GLU A 113 12.79 43.37 -19.94
CA GLU A 113 11.76 44.43 -19.83
C GLU A 113 10.67 44.39 -18.74
N GLY A 114 10.95 45.14 -17.67
CA GLY A 114 10.32 46.46 -17.49
C GLY A 114 8.81 46.52 -17.28
N VAL A 115 8.31 46.11 -16.10
CA VAL A 115 7.05 46.62 -15.55
C VAL A 115 7.27 47.05 -14.09
N THR A 116 6.90 48.30 -13.84
CA THR A 116 7.07 49.05 -12.60
C THR A 116 6.28 48.46 -11.42
N ASN A 117 7.02 48.14 -10.34
CA ASN A 117 6.66 48.25 -8.92
C ASN A 117 5.16 48.22 -8.53
N LYS A 118 4.61 47.00 -8.34
CA LYS A 118 3.49 46.69 -7.42
C LYS A 118 3.41 45.20 -7.00
N GLU A 119 4.51 44.45 -6.99
CA GLU A 119 4.49 42.98 -6.85
C GLU A 119 4.24 42.42 -5.43
N GLY A 120 4.00 43.25 -4.40
CA GLY A 120 3.89 42.78 -3.00
C GLY A 120 2.47 42.55 -2.46
N ALA A 121 1.41 42.82 -3.24
CA ALA A 121 0.05 42.88 -2.68
C ALA A 121 -0.87 41.69 -3.01
N GLU A 122 -0.66 41.03 -4.16
CA GLU A 122 -1.58 40.03 -4.69
C GLU A 122 -1.23 38.62 -4.23
N TRP A 123 -2.24 37.85 -3.84
CA TRP A 123 -2.09 36.45 -3.46
C TRP A 123 -1.83 35.60 -4.71
N LYS A 124 -0.73 34.86 -4.71
CA LYS A 124 -0.40 33.89 -5.76
C LYS A 124 -0.89 32.51 -5.32
N ASP A 125 -1.68 31.88 -6.17
CA ASP A 125 -2.12 30.50 -5.98
C ASP A 125 -1.12 29.52 -6.60
N LEU A 126 -0.47 28.73 -5.76
CA LEU A 126 0.61 27.85 -6.16
C LEU A 126 0.09 26.58 -6.86
N LEU A 127 -1.14 26.15 -6.52
CA LEU A 127 -1.74 24.91 -7.04
C LEU A 127 -2.87 25.19 -8.05
N GLY A 128 -3.35 26.43 -8.14
CA GLY A 128 -4.46 26.84 -9.01
C GLY A 128 -5.84 26.41 -8.53
N ASN A 129 -5.94 25.88 -7.31
CA ASN A 129 -7.18 25.37 -6.71
C ASN A 129 -7.59 26.11 -5.42
N GLY A 130 -6.90 27.20 -5.08
CA GLY A 130 -7.13 28.03 -3.90
C GLY A 130 -6.68 27.42 -2.57
N GLN A 131 -6.07 26.23 -2.57
CA GLN A 131 -5.69 25.53 -1.34
C GLN A 131 -4.35 25.98 -0.76
N LEU A 132 -3.48 26.58 -1.58
CA LEU A 132 -2.18 27.07 -1.16
C LEU A 132 -1.90 28.43 -1.79
N LEU A 133 -2.09 29.48 -1.00
CA LEU A 133 -1.88 30.84 -1.41
C LEU A 133 -0.67 31.40 -0.69
N TYR A 134 0.17 32.16 -1.40
CA TYR A 134 1.25 32.90 -0.77
C TYR A 134 1.41 34.28 -1.40
N ARG A 135 1.97 35.22 -0.64
CA ARG A 135 2.39 36.53 -1.15
C ARG A 135 3.71 36.95 -0.51
N ILE A 136 4.57 37.55 -1.30
CA ILE A 136 5.88 38.02 -0.84
C ILE A 136 5.69 39.37 -0.16
N ILE A 137 6.03 39.46 1.12
CA ILE A 137 6.01 40.70 1.92
C ILE A 137 7.32 41.45 1.71
N SER A 138 8.44 40.73 1.78
CA SER A 138 9.78 41.28 1.58
C SER A 138 10.52 40.38 0.60
N LYS A 139 11.09 40.97 -0.45
CA LYS A 139 11.83 40.25 -1.49
C LYS A 139 13.30 40.15 -1.10
N GLY A 140 13.80 38.93 -1.01
CA GLY A 140 15.19 38.58 -0.86
C GLY A 140 15.96 38.72 -2.17
N THR A 141 17.29 38.71 -2.05
CA THR A 141 18.21 38.87 -3.19
C THR A 141 19.00 37.60 -3.48
N GLY A 142 18.81 36.54 -2.69
CA GLY A 142 19.58 35.32 -2.83
C GLY A 142 18.97 34.32 -3.79
N LEU A 143 19.55 33.12 -3.81
CA LEU A 143 19.20 32.08 -4.76
C LEU A 143 17.88 31.41 -4.38
N ARG A 144 17.16 30.94 -5.40
CA ARG A 144 15.98 30.08 -5.24
C ARG A 144 16.45 28.64 -5.00
N PRO A 145 15.94 27.93 -3.97
CA PRO A 145 16.37 26.57 -3.66
C PRO A 145 15.83 25.57 -4.69
N ARG A 146 16.55 24.44 -4.80
CA ARG A 146 16.21 23.28 -5.63
C ARG A 146 16.01 22.06 -4.75
N ASN A 147 15.28 21.07 -5.27
CA ASN A 147 15.06 19.80 -4.57
C ASN A 147 16.40 19.14 -4.21
N GLY A 148 16.49 18.58 -3.01
CA GLY A 148 17.71 17.98 -2.46
C GLY A 148 18.65 18.95 -1.76
N GLN A 149 18.44 20.27 -1.86
CA GLN A 149 19.20 21.23 -1.06
C GLN A 149 18.68 21.33 0.37
N GLU A 150 19.60 21.48 1.32
CA GLU A 150 19.26 21.84 2.69
C GLU A 150 18.80 23.31 2.73
N VAL A 151 17.65 23.57 3.33
CA VAL A 151 17.11 24.92 3.50
C VAL A 151 16.88 25.21 4.98
N VAL A 152 17.11 26.46 5.38
CA VAL A 152 16.81 26.95 6.73
C VAL A 152 15.73 28.00 6.63
N ILE A 153 14.61 27.77 7.32
CA ILE A 153 13.49 28.71 7.36
C ILE A 153 13.16 29.11 8.79
N ARG A 154 12.54 30.29 8.93
CA ARG A 154 11.80 30.70 10.13
C ARG A 154 10.32 30.70 9.79
N VAL A 155 9.52 30.21 10.72
CA VAL A 155 8.05 30.20 10.58
C VAL A 155 7.45 30.92 11.77
N GLU A 156 6.53 31.84 11.53
CA GLU A 156 5.75 32.49 12.58
C GLU A 156 4.26 32.24 12.30
N ASP A 157 3.62 31.44 13.17
CA ASP A 157 2.18 31.21 13.10
C ASP A 157 1.44 32.48 13.50
N LYS A 158 0.51 32.91 12.64
CA LYS A 158 -0.34 34.07 12.89
C LYS A 158 -1.69 33.71 13.49
N LEU A 159 -2.06 32.43 13.46
CA LEU A 159 -3.25 31.91 14.11
C LEU A 159 -2.90 31.39 15.51
N PHE A 160 -3.93 31.04 16.29
CA PHE A 160 -3.85 30.62 17.69
C PHE A 160 -3.01 29.34 17.96
N GLY A 161 -2.29 28.81 16.98
CA GLY A 161 -1.40 27.65 17.09
C GLY A 161 0.00 28.05 17.56
N SER A 162 0.64 27.18 18.35
CA SER A 162 2.04 27.35 18.77
C SER A 162 2.99 26.71 17.73
N ASP A 163 2.79 27.00 16.45
CA ASP A 163 3.56 26.40 15.35
C ASP A 163 4.72 27.29 14.85
N SER A 164 5.14 28.24 15.67
CA SER A 164 6.24 29.14 15.36
C SER A 164 7.59 28.48 15.61
N TYR A 165 8.47 28.57 14.61
CA TYR A 165 9.84 28.07 14.62
C TYR A 165 10.80 29.21 14.37
N GLU A 166 11.71 29.46 15.33
CA GLU A 166 12.77 30.45 15.13
C GLU A 166 13.69 30.04 13.97
N LYS A 167 14.09 28.75 13.93
CA LYS A 167 14.82 28.15 12.83
C LYS A 167 14.46 26.67 12.73
N ILE A 168 14.12 26.22 11.52
CA ILE A 168 14.00 24.81 11.18
C ILE A 168 14.80 24.54 9.91
N THR A 169 15.51 23.42 9.91
CA THR A 169 16.33 22.97 8.79
C THR A 169 15.75 21.68 8.24
N PHE A 170 15.59 21.60 6.92
CA PHE A 170 15.14 20.40 6.24
C PHE A 170 15.64 20.33 4.80
N ILE A 171 15.52 19.17 4.18
CA ILE A 171 15.90 18.94 2.78
C ILE A 171 14.67 19.18 1.90
N LEU A 172 14.76 20.14 0.99
CA LEU A 172 13.64 20.51 0.12
C LEU A 172 13.24 19.33 -0.79
N GLY A 173 11.95 19.01 -0.84
CA GLY A 173 11.40 17.93 -1.65
C GLY A 173 11.47 16.53 -1.01
N TYR A 174 11.98 16.42 0.22
CA TYR A 174 11.97 15.16 0.99
C TYR A 174 10.75 15.04 1.91
N SER A 175 9.83 16.01 1.89
CA SER A 175 8.59 16.01 2.68
C SER A 175 8.80 15.86 4.20
N MET A 176 9.95 16.33 4.72
CA MET A 176 10.30 16.33 6.15
C MET A 176 9.40 17.24 6.99
N VAL A 177 8.79 18.24 6.37
CA VAL A 177 7.88 19.21 6.97
C VAL A 177 6.48 19.09 6.36
N ILE A 178 5.55 19.97 6.75
CA ILE A 178 4.23 20.04 6.10
C ILE A 178 4.37 20.40 4.62
N GLU A 179 3.49 19.84 3.80
CA GLU A 179 3.55 19.94 2.35
C GLU A 179 3.48 21.39 1.88
N ALA A 180 2.68 22.21 2.57
CA ALA A 180 2.60 23.63 2.30
C ALA A 180 3.96 24.36 2.43
N TRP A 181 4.77 24.02 3.43
CA TRP A 181 6.11 24.62 3.60
C TRP A 181 7.04 24.18 2.48
N ASP A 182 7.09 22.88 2.19
CA ASP A 182 7.95 22.30 1.14
C ASP A 182 7.64 22.95 -0.23
N LEU A 183 6.36 23.10 -0.56
CA LEU A 183 5.91 23.70 -1.81
C LEU A 183 6.15 25.21 -1.89
N VAL A 184 5.84 25.97 -0.83
CA VAL A 184 6.04 27.44 -0.85
C VAL A 184 7.52 27.77 -0.89
N VAL A 185 8.36 27.11 -0.09
CA VAL A 185 9.80 27.38 -0.04
C VAL A 185 10.46 27.13 -1.40
N SER A 186 9.98 26.16 -2.17
CA SER A 186 10.44 25.94 -3.55
C SER A 186 10.19 27.13 -4.49
N SER A 187 9.32 28.07 -4.10
CA SER A 187 8.94 29.27 -4.85
C SER A 187 9.51 30.58 -4.29
N LEU A 188 10.30 30.51 -3.21
CA LEU A 188 10.95 31.66 -2.58
C LEU A 188 12.43 31.78 -2.98
N SER A 189 12.96 32.98 -2.92
CA SER A 189 14.39 33.29 -2.97
C SER A 189 14.96 33.46 -1.56
N GLU A 190 16.24 33.14 -1.36
CA GLU A 190 16.91 33.38 -0.07
C GLU A 190 16.81 34.86 0.35
N GLY A 191 16.32 35.07 1.57
CA GLY A 191 15.93 36.36 2.15
C GLY A 191 14.47 36.77 1.94
N ASP A 192 13.68 36.02 1.16
CA ASP A 192 12.25 36.28 1.02
C ASP A 192 11.52 36.07 2.35
N VAL A 193 10.59 36.97 2.64
CA VAL A 193 9.57 36.80 3.68
C VAL A 193 8.22 36.76 3.00
N ALA A 194 7.47 35.67 3.18
CA ALA A 194 6.19 35.44 2.55
C ALA A 194 5.09 35.15 3.58
N GLN A 195 3.91 35.71 3.37
CA GLN A 195 2.70 35.27 4.07
C GLN A 195 2.08 34.12 3.30
N VAL A 196 1.65 33.08 4.01
CA VAL A 196 1.08 31.86 3.44
C VAL A 196 -0.29 31.61 4.07
N LYS A 197 -1.25 31.21 3.24
CA LYS A 197 -2.52 30.60 3.65
C LYS A 197 -2.58 29.21 3.06
N SER A 198 -2.70 28.20 3.91
CA SER A 198 -2.74 26.81 3.48
C SER A 198 -3.94 26.08 4.05
N SER A 199 -4.63 25.35 3.19
CA SER A 199 -5.67 24.40 3.59
C SER A 199 -5.10 23.37 4.58
N SER A 200 -5.93 22.95 5.53
CA SER A 200 -5.61 21.90 6.50
C SER A 200 -4.98 20.66 5.87
N ARG A 201 -5.46 20.23 4.68
CA ARG A 201 -4.94 19.05 3.97
C ARG A 201 -3.43 19.12 3.68
N LEU A 202 -2.93 20.30 3.31
CA LEU A 202 -1.51 20.55 3.00
C LEU A 202 -0.70 20.89 4.27
N ALA A 203 -1.40 21.08 5.40
CA ALA A 203 -0.85 21.28 6.73
C ALA A 203 -1.13 20.05 7.62
N TYR A 204 -1.93 20.21 8.67
CA TYR A 204 -2.12 19.22 9.73
C TYR A 204 -3.29 18.23 9.54
N GLY A 205 -4.13 18.49 8.53
CA GLY A 205 -5.24 17.65 8.07
C GLY A 205 -6.23 17.26 9.15
N SER A 206 -6.92 16.14 8.94
CA SER A 206 -8.01 15.68 9.80
C SER A 206 -7.57 15.20 11.18
N THR A 207 -6.27 15.08 11.43
CA THR A 207 -5.75 14.76 12.77
C THR A 207 -5.40 16.00 13.57
N GLY A 208 -5.08 17.11 12.91
CA GLY A 208 -4.50 18.27 13.58
C GLY A 208 -3.14 17.96 14.20
N ASP A 209 -2.76 18.77 15.19
CA ASP A 209 -1.64 18.51 16.11
C ASP A 209 -2.02 19.00 17.52
N SER A 210 -2.47 18.07 18.37
CA SER A 210 -2.88 18.39 19.74
C SER A 210 -1.74 18.95 20.59
N LYS A 211 -0.48 18.62 20.31
CA LYS A 211 0.66 19.15 21.07
C LYS A 211 0.85 20.65 20.83
N ARG A 212 0.44 21.13 19.66
CA ARG A 212 0.56 22.54 19.23
C ARG A 212 -0.75 23.30 19.27
N ASN A 213 -1.80 22.69 19.84
CA ASN A 213 -3.18 23.21 19.85
C ASN A 213 -3.76 23.46 18.45
N ILE A 214 -3.36 22.67 17.46
CA ILE A 214 -3.88 22.75 16.11
C ILE A 214 -5.04 21.76 15.98
N LEU A 215 -6.24 22.27 15.71
CA LEU A 215 -7.44 21.46 15.62
C LEU A 215 -7.43 20.59 14.35
N PRO A 216 -8.15 19.45 14.37
CA PRO A 216 -8.50 18.72 13.15
C PRO A 216 -9.10 19.62 12.07
N ASP A 217 -8.65 19.43 10.85
CA ASP A 217 -9.14 20.14 9.64
C ASP A 217 -9.01 21.67 9.72
N GLN A 218 -8.12 22.19 10.58
CA GLN A 218 -7.84 23.61 10.71
C GLN A 218 -6.94 24.12 9.57
N ASP A 219 -7.40 25.15 8.86
CA ASP A 219 -6.58 25.91 7.91
C ASP A 219 -5.56 26.78 8.65
N MET A 220 -4.41 26.99 8.02
CA MET A 220 -3.25 27.63 8.65
C MET A 220 -2.88 28.93 7.93
N GLU A 221 -2.53 29.96 8.70
CA GLU A 221 -1.93 31.20 8.19
C GLU A 221 -0.65 31.51 8.96
N TYR A 222 0.46 31.63 8.25
CA TYR A 222 1.77 31.86 8.86
C TYR A 222 2.66 32.70 7.94
N GLU A 223 3.73 33.24 8.50
CA GLU A 223 4.82 33.86 7.74
C GLU A 223 6.01 32.90 7.68
N ILE A 224 6.58 32.76 6.48
CA ILE A 224 7.82 32.01 6.25
C ILE A 224 8.89 32.98 5.78
N GLU A 225 10.03 32.97 6.46
CA GLU A 225 11.28 33.58 5.97
C GLU A 225 12.23 32.48 5.52
N LEU A 226 12.67 32.53 4.26
CA LEU A 226 13.74 31.66 3.77
C LEU A 226 15.10 32.27 4.16
N ILE A 227 15.67 31.81 5.26
CA ILE A 227 16.91 32.39 5.82
C ILE A 227 18.12 32.02 4.97
N LYS A 228 18.24 30.74 4.59
CA LYS A 228 19.45 30.23 3.94
C LYS A 228 19.15 29.09 2.99
N VAL A 229 19.83 29.08 1.85
CA VAL A 229 19.88 27.93 0.92
C VAL A 229 21.27 27.30 0.97
N GLY A 230 21.31 26.03 1.37
CA GLY A 230 22.50 25.21 1.49
C GLY A 230 22.89 24.50 0.19
N LYS A 231 23.91 23.65 0.30
CA LYS A 231 24.31 22.78 -0.82
C LYS A 231 23.37 21.58 -0.93
N PRO A 232 23.30 20.91 -2.10
CA PRO A 232 22.67 19.60 -2.22
C PRO A 232 23.25 18.64 -1.20
N VAL A 233 22.39 17.91 -0.51
CA VAL A 233 22.79 16.92 0.49
C VAL A 233 23.23 15.65 -0.23
N VAL A 234 24.44 15.19 0.08
CA VAL A 234 24.97 13.90 -0.38
C VAL A 234 25.01 12.98 0.84
N PHE A 235 24.11 12.00 0.90
CA PHE A 235 23.99 11.11 2.07
C PHE A 235 25.25 10.27 2.32
N SER A 236 25.99 9.94 1.25
CA SER A 236 27.25 9.17 1.33
C SER A 236 28.37 9.87 2.10
N ASP A 237 28.36 11.21 2.12
CA ASP A 237 29.39 12.02 2.79
C ASP A 237 29.03 12.33 4.25
N MET A 238 27.82 11.95 4.68
CA MET A 238 27.28 12.32 5.97
C MET A 238 27.73 11.35 7.07
N PRO A 239 28.11 11.85 8.26
CA PRO A 239 28.42 10.98 9.39
C PRO A 239 27.22 10.11 9.78
N GLU A 240 27.47 8.83 10.09
CA GLU A 240 26.42 7.86 10.46
C GLU A 240 25.44 8.35 11.55
N PRO A 241 25.86 9.08 12.61
CA PRO A 241 24.92 9.58 13.62
C PRO A 241 23.90 10.58 13.04
N VAL A 242 24.35 11.43 12.11
CA VAL A 242 23.49 12.43 11.46
C VAL A 242 22.55 11.71 10.48
N LEU A 243 23.07 10.72 9.76
CA LEU A 243 22.28 9.87 8.86
C LEU A 243 21.16 9.14 9.60
N SER A 244 21.49 8.57 10.76
CA SER A 244 20.54 7.88 11.65
C SER A 244 19.43 8.82 12.11
N GLU A 245 19.78 10.06 12.45
CA GLU A 245 18.80 11.07 12.84
C GLU A 245 17.87 11.46 11.68
N HIS A 246 18.40 11.67 10.47
CA HIS A 246 17.56 11.91 9.30
C HIS A 246 16.60 10.76 9.00
N ALA A 247 17.09 9.51 9.08
CA ALA A 247 16.26 8.33 8.89
C ALA A 247 15.16 8.22 9.95
N ARG A 248 15.45 8.56 11.23
CA ARG A 248 14.44 8.63 12.29
C ARG A 248 13.39 9.70 12.01
N GLN A 249 13.79 10.89 11.62
CA GLN A 249 12.87 11.99 11.30
C GLN A 249 11.94 11.63 10.16
N LEU A 250 12.47 11.07 9.06
CA LEU A 250 11.66 10.63 7.94
C LEU A 250 10.74 9.45 8.34
N LYS A 251 11.20 8.51 9.17
CA LYS A 251 10.35 7.43 9.70
C LYS A 251 9.16 7.99 10.48
N GLU A 252 9.40 8.93 11.41
CA GLU A 252 8.32 9.58 12.16
C GLU A 252 7.39 10.39 11.25
N ARG A 253 7.92 10.98 10.19
CA ARG A 253 7.12 11.69 9.18
C ARG A 253 6.26 10.75 8.34
N GLY A 254 6.77 9.56 7.99
CA GLY A 254 5.97 8.51 7.38
C GLY A 254 4.86 8.02 8.32
N ASN A 255 5.17 7.84 9.61
CA ASN A 255 4.19 7.46 10.64
C ASN A 255 3.08 8.51 10.74
N TYR A 256 3.43 9.78 10.69
CA TYR A 256 2.49 10.89 10.70
C TYR A 256 1.46 10.78 9.57
N TYR A 257 1.90 10.53 8.32
CA TYR A 257 0.97 10.34 7.19
C TYR A 257 0.19 9.02 7.28
N TYR A 258 0.81 7.96 7.81
CA TYR A 258 0.14 6.68 8.00
C TYR A 258 -1.05 6.80 8.97
N LEU A 259 -0.89 7.49 10.10
CA LEU A 259 -1.95 7.70 11.08
C LEU A 259 -3.13 8.51 10.51
N ARG A 260 -2.85 9.41 9.55
CA ARG A 260 -3.86 10.15 8.77
C ARG A 260 -4.52 9.32 7.68
N LYS A 261 -4.13 8.05 7.50
CA LYS A 261 -4.57 7.16 6.41
C LYS A 261 -4.21 7.68 5.01
N GLU A 262 -3.21 8.56 4.93
CA GLU A 262 -2.64 9.05 3.67
C GLU A 262 -1.49 8.12 3.26
N PHE A 263 -1.84 6.89 2.91
CA PHE A 263 -0.87 5.80 2.72
C PHE A 263 0.09 6.05 1.55
N GLU A 264 -0.35 6.70 0.48
CA GLU A 264 0.50 7.04 -0.66
C GLU A 264 1.61 8.03 -0.27
N LYS A 265 1.28 9.02 0.56
CA LYS A 265 2.27 9.98 1.09
C LYS A 265 3.21 9.31 2.08
N ALA A 266 2.69 8.42 2.94
CA ALA A 266 3.53 7.63 3.83
C ALA A 266 4.53 6.77 3.03
N ILE A 267 4.09 6.12 1.95
CA ILE A 267 4.95 5.36 1.03
C ILE A 267 6.02 6.26 0.43
N PHE A 268 5.65 7.46 -0.04
CA PHE A 268 6.61 8.41 -0.61
C PHE A 268 7.72 8.74 0.39
N VAL A 269 7.36 9.09 1.63
CA VAL A 269 8.34 9.44 2.69
C VAL A 269 9.20 8.24 3.09
N TYR A 270 8.61 7.06 3.31
CA TYR A 270 9.39 5.87 3.66
C TYR A 270 10.34 5.44 2.55
N LYS A 271 9.95 5.59 1.27
CA LYS A 271 10.86 5.33 0.13
C LYS A 271 12.04 6.30 0.10
N ARG A 272 11.83 7.57 0.46
CA ARG A 272 12.95 8.51 0.59
C ARG A 272 13.94 8.08 1.67
N CYS A 273 13.49 7.42 2.73
CA CYS A 273 14.42 6.77 3.66
C CYS A 273 15.22 5.67 2.98
N THR A 274 14.60 4.85 2.12
CA THR A 274 15.30 3.69 1.53
C THR A 274 16.43 4.09 0.60
N ASP A 275 16.35 5.28 -0.01
CA ASP A 275 17.43 5.85 -0.82
C ASP A 275 18.70 6.13 0.03
N ILE A 276 18.55 6.27 1.35
CA ILE A 276 19.65 6.47 2.31
C ILE A 276 20.40 5.15 2.60
N VAL A 277 19.77 3.99 2.36
CA VAL A 277 20.21 2.66 2.85
C VAL A 277 21.51 2.16 2.22
N GLU A 278 21.84 2.58 1.00
CA GLU A 278 23.05 2.08 0.31
C GLU A 278 24.33 2.34 1.11
N VAL A 279 24.30 3.29 2.05
CA VAL A 279 25.47 3.80 2.77
C VAL A 279 25.88 2.95 3.99
N SER A 280 25.05 2.02 4.51
CA SER A 280 25.21 1.63 5.95
C SER A 280 24.94 0.17 6.35
N ARG A 281 25.13 -0.82 5.47
CA ARG A 281 24.82 -2.23 5.81
C ARG A 281 25.60 -2.80 7.00
N ASP A 282 26.76 -2.22 7.32
CA ASP A 282 27.63 -2.68 8.41
C ASP A 282 27.17 -2.18 9.80
N ASN A 283 26.38 -1.11 9.86
CA ASN A 283 25.92 -0.55 11.13
C ASN A 283 24.62 -1.23 11.59
N GLU A 284 24.70 -1.93 12.73
CA GLU A 284 23.58 -2.65 13.35
C GLU A 284 22.36 -1.76 13.61
N GLU A 285 22.56 -0.59 14.22
CA GLU A 285 21.46 0.31 14.61
C GLU A 285 20.70 0.83 13.38
N LEU A 286 21.45 1.23 12.35
CA LEU A 286 20.88 1.68 11.08
C LEU A 286 20.15 0.53 10.39
N ARG A 287 20.75 -0.66 10.35
CA ARG A 287 20.12 -1.85 9.76
C ARG A 287 18.80 -2.20 10.44
N MET A 288 18.77 -2.13 11.78
CA MET A 288 17.55 -2.34 12.58
C MET A 288 16.50 -1.25 12.31
N LEU A 289 16.90 0.02 12.25
CA LEU A 289 16.01 1.14 11.91
C LEU A 289 15.39 0.98 10.52
N PHE A 290 16.19 0.60 9.52
CA PHE A 290 15.70 0.37 8.16
C PHE A 290 14.79 -0.85 8.07
N SER A 291 15.03 -1.91 8.85
CA SER A 291 14.07 -3.01 8.97
C SER A 291 12.69 -2.51 9.45
N LEU A 292 12.63 -1.59 10.41
CA LEU A 292 11.37 -0.99 10.86
C LEU A 292 10.71 -0.15 9.75
N ILE A 293 11.49 0.64 9.00
CA ILE A 293 10.99 1.45 7.89
C ILE A 293 10.40 0.58 6.77
N TYR A 294 11.12 -0.46 6.33
CA TYR A 294 10.61 -1.40 5.33
C TYR A 294 9.39 -2.17 5.83
N SER A 295 9.36 -2.52 7.12
CA SER A 295 8.17 -3.11 7.73
C SER A 295 6.98 -2.13 7.63
N ASN A 296 7.16 -0.86 7.97
CA ASN A 296 6.10 0.17 7.86
C ASN A 296 5.67 0.42 6.42
N LEU A 297 6.59 0.38 5.46
CA LEU A 297 6.30 0.43 4.03
C LEU A 297 5.39 -0.75 3.61
N ALA A 298 5.67 -1.96 4.09
CA ALA A 298 4.82 -3.13 3.86
C ALA A 298 3.41 -2.94 4.42
N ALA A 299 3.27 -2.34 5.60
CA ALA A 299 1.95 -2.03 6.16
C ALA A 299 1.16 -1.04 5.28
N CYS A 300 1.82 -0.03 4.72
CA CYS A 300 1.18 0.91 3.80
C CYS A 300 0.68 0.21 2.53
N TYR A 301 1.51 -0.62 1.90
CA TYR A 301 1.12 -1.38 0.71
C TYR A 301 -0.02 -2.36 0.99
N ALA A 302 0.00 -3.02 2.16
CA ALA A 302 -1.10 -3.88 2.59
C ALA A 302 -2.43 -3.12 2.71
N LYS A 303 -2.42 -1.88 3.23
CA LYS A 303 -3.63 -1.02 3.29
C LYS A 303 -4.13 -0.64 1.88
N LEU A 304 -3.22 -0.47 0.92
CA LEU A 304 -3.54 -0.26 -0.50
C LEU A 304 -3.85 -1.56 -1.28
N LYS A 305 -3.79 -2.73 -0.63
CA LYS A 305 -3.99 -4.06 -1.22
C LYS A 305 -2.99 -4.39 -2.35
N ASP A 306 -1.84 -3.72 -2.38
CA ASP A 306 -0.72 -4.10 -3.22
C ASP A 306 0.10 -5.18 -2.50
N TRP A 307 -0.40 -6.41 -2.55
CA TRP A 307 0.20 -7.54 -1.85
C TRP A 307 1.59 -7.90 -2.37
N LYS A 308 1.89 -7.59 -3.64
CA LYS A 308 3.21 -7.84 -4.23
C LYS A 308 4.24 -6.88 -3.65
N ALA A 309 3.95 -5.57 -3.69
CA ALA A 309 4.84 -4.57 -3.09
C ALA A 309 4.97 -4.75 -1.58
N SER A 310 3.88 -5.11 -0.90
CA SER A 310 3.89 -5.47 0.53
C SER A 310 4.82 -6.65 0.81
N LEU A 311 4.79 -7.70 0.00
CA LEU A 311 5.66 -8.87 0.17
C LEU A 311 7.14 -8.51 -0.04
N THR A 312 7.45 -7.73 -1.08
CA THR A 312 8.81 -7.26 -1.33
C THR A 312 9.34 -6.44 -0.17
N ALA A 313 8.57 -5.44 0.29
CA ALA A 313 8.96 -4.60 1.42
C ALA A 313 9.14 -5.39 2.73
N ALA A 314 8.24 -6.34 3.03
CA ALA A 314 8.38 -7.21 4.20
C ALA A 314 9.61 -8.12 4.11
N THR A 315 9.95 -8.61 2.92
CA THR A 315 11.15 -9.43 2.69
C THR A 315 12.43 -8.60 2.87
N GLU A 316 12.48 -7.36 2.37
CA GLU A 316 13.62 -6.46 2.62
C GLU A 316 13.78 -6.14 4.11
N ALA A 317 12.68 -5.96 4.83
CA ALA A 317 12.73 -5.79 6.29
C ALA A 317 13.38 -6.99 7.00
N LEU A 318 13.10 -8.22 6.52
CA LEU A 318 13.64 -9.46 7.08
C LEU A 318 15.09 -9.71 6.66
N ASN A 319 15.49 -9.33 5.45
CA ASN A 319 16.89 -9.34 5.01
C ASN A 319 17.78 -8.49 5.92
N LEU A 320 17.23 -7.41 6.49
CA LEU A 320 17.93 -6.52 7.43
C LEU A 320 17.86 -7.03 8.88
N ASN A 321 16.71 -7.57 9.28
CA ASN A 321 16.50 -8.15 10.61
C ASN A 321 15.48 -9.30 10.54
N GLU A 322 15.99 -10.52 10.53
CA GLU A 322 15.20 -11.76 10.49
C GLU A 322 14.27 -11.92 11.71
N LYS A 323 14.60 -11.28 12.84
CA LYS A 323 13.83 -11.33 14.08
C LYS A 323 12.74 -10.25 14.17
N ASN A 324 12.41 -9.57 13.07
CA ASN A 324 11.34 -8.60 13.05
C ASN A 324 9.96 -9.30 12.98
N ALA A 325 9.33 -9.51 14.13
CA ALA A 325 8.03 -10.19 14.24
C ALA A 325 6.93 -9.52 13.40
N LYS A 326 6.90 -8.18 13.34
CA LYS A 326 5.92 -7.43 12.53
C LYS A 326 6.14 -7.64 11.04
N ALA A 327 7.41 -7.68 10.59
CA ALA A 327 7.73 -7.98 9.20
C ALA A 327 7.33 -9.42 8.82
N LEU A 328 7.59 -10.41 9.69
CA LEU A 328 7.16 -11.80 9.49
C LEU A 328 5.63 -11.90 9.39
N PHE A 329 4.90 -11.20 10.26
CA PHE A 329 3.44 -11.16 10.21
C PHE A 329 2.92 -10.53 8.91
N ARG A 330 3.51 -9.40 8.49
CA ARG A 330 3.17 -8.71 7.22
C ARG A 330 3.47 -9.56 6.00
N GLN A 331 4.61 -10.27 6.01
CA GLN A 331 4.98 -11.20 4.95
C GLN A 331 3.94 -12.33 4.82
N ALA A 332 3.54 -12.92 5.94
CA ALA A 332 2.51 -13.95 5.95
C ALA A 332 1.14 -13.45 5.47
N ASN A 333 0.78 -12.22 5.86
CA ASN A 333 -0.45 -11.58 5.40
C ASN A 333 -0.43 -11.40 3.87
N ALA A 334 0.69 -10.92 3.32
CA ALA A 334 0.87 -10.76 1.89
C ALA A 334 0.82 -12.12 1.16
N TYR A 335 1.53 -13.14 1.64
CA TYR A 335 1.49 -14.50 1.09
C TYR A 335 0.07 -15.08 1.08
N THR A 336 -0.67 -14.91 2.17
CA THR A 336 -2.06 -15.38 2.27
C THR A 336 -2.94 -14.75 1.20
N ASN A 337 -2.82 -13.44 0.99
CA ASN A 337 -3.57 -12.72 -0.05
C ASN A 337 -3.09 -13.03 -1.48
N LEU A 338 -1.85 -13.49 -1.65
CA LEU A 338 -1.30 -13.99 -2.92
C LEU A 338 -1.58 -15.48 -3.16
N SER A 339 -2.39 -16.13 -2.31
CA SER A 339 -2.69 -17.58 -2.37
C SER A 339 -1.47 -18.51 -2.19
N MET A 340 -0.37 -18.00 -1.63
CA MET A 340 0.84 -18.74 -1.28
C MET A 340 0.74 -19.22 0.17
N ILE A 341 -0.15 -20.19 0.40
CA ILE A 341 -0.59 -20.55 1.75
C ILE A 341 0.49 -21.29 2.56
N SER A 342 1.35 -22.07 1.90
CA SER A 342 2.41 -22.83 2.57
C SER A 342 3.45 -21.88 3.18
N GLU A 343 3.90 -20.92 2.38
CA GLU A 343 4.85 -19.87 2.76
C GLU A 343 4.28 -18.98 3.87
N ALA A 344 2.98 -18.67 3.81
CA ALA A 344 2.31 -17.92 4.89
C ALA A 344 2.37 -18.65 6.24
N VAL A 345 2.21 -19.98 6.25
CA VAL A 345 2.33 -20.80 7.48
C VAL A 345 3.77 -20.74 8.00
N GLU A 346 4.77 -20.86 7.12
CA GLU A 346 6.18 -20.80 7.48
C GLU A 346 6.53 -19.45 8.14
N SER A 347 6.16 -18.33 7.51
CA SER A 347 6.38 -16.99 8.06
C SER A 347 5.71 -16.80 9.43
N LEU A 348 4.46 -17.27 9.62
CA LEU A 348 3.78 -17.18 10.93
C LEU A 348 4.40 -18.09 11.98
N THR A 349 4.88 -19.26 11.59
CA THR A 349 5.59 -20.15 12.53
C THR A 349 6.91 -19.52 12.98
N ALA A 350 7.65 -18.89 12.07
CA ALA A 350 8.83 -18.10 12.42
C ALA A 350 8.46 -16.90 13.31
N ALA A 351 7.34 -16.23 13.06
CA ALA A 351 6.90 -15.12 13.91
C ALA A 351 6.63 -15.57 15.36
N LEU A 352 6.08 -16.78 15.56
CA LEU A 352 5.88 -17.37 16.89
C LEU A 352 7.19 -17.82 17.55
N THR A 353 8.26 -18.13 16.82
CA THR A 353 9.56 -18.42 17.47
C THR A 353 10.16 -17.16 18.08
N VAL A 354 9.96 -16.00 17.43
CA VAL A 354 10.39 -14.69 17.92
C VAL A 354 9.48 -14.19 19.04
N THR A 355 8.16 -14.35 18.90
CA THR A 355 7.14 -13.87 19.84
C THR A 355 6.18 -15.00 20.26
N PRO A 356 6.58 -15.87 21.21
CA PRO A 356 5.87 -17.13 21.50
C PRO A 356 4.46 -17.02 22.08
N ASN A 357 4.03 -15.83 22.52
CA ASN A 357 2.75 -15.62 23.20
C ASN A 357 1.89 -14.53 22.55
N ASP A 358 2.14 -14.19 21.28
CA ASP A 358 1.30 -13.21 20.60
C ASP A 358 -0.06 -13.82 20.20
N PRO A 359 -1.19 -13.35 20.78
CA PRO A 359 -2.51 -13.88 20.46
C PRO A 359 -2.94 -13.58 19.02
N LEU A 360 -2.45 -12.49 18.42
CA LEU A 360 -2.77 -12.09 17.06
C LEU A 360 -2.11 -13.03 16.05
N ILE A 361 -0.82 -13.33 16.22
CA ILE A 361 -0.09 -14.28 15.38
C ILE A 361 -0.68 -15.69 15.53
N THR A 362 -0.99 -16.10 16.77
CA THR A 362 -1.59 -17.42 17.04
C THR A 362 -2.95 -17.57 16.34
N LYS A 363 -3.81 -16.56 16.44
CA LYS A 363 -5.13 -16.55 15.77
C LYS A 363 -4.98 -16.60 14.26
N GLU A 364 -4.05 -15.83 13.70
CA GLU A 364 -3.83 -15.79 12.26
C GLU A 364 -3.27 -17.12 11.73
N LEU A 365 -2.33 -17.74 12.45
CA LEU A 365 -1.81 -19.06 12.10
C LEU A 365 -2.91 -20.12 12.10
N GLN A 366 -3.85 -20.08 13.05
CA GLN A 366 -5.01 -20.97 13.06
C GLN A 366 -5.88 -20.75 11.82
N ARG A 367 -6.15 -19.50 11.45
CA ARG A 367 -6.92 -19.14 10.24
C ARG A 367 -6.23 -19.67 8.98
N VAL A 368 -4.94 -19.42 8.81
CA VAL A 368 -4.16 -19.85 7.63
C VAL A 368 -4.07 -21.39 7.56
N ARG A 369 -3.91 -22.09 8.69
CA ARG A 369 -3.95 -23.58 8.71
C ARG A 369 -5.30 -24.17 8.31
N ILE A 370 -6.41 -23.46 8.56
CA ILE A 370 -7.72 -23.87 8.05
C ILE A 370 -7.78 -23.68 6.53
N LEU A 371 -7.27 -22.55 6.02
CA LEU A 371 -7.17 -22.30 4.58
C LEU A 371 -6.28 -23.34 3.88
N GLN A 372 -5.15 -23.72 4.48
CA GLN A 372 -4.24 -24.73 3.96
C GLN A 372 -4.94 -26.09 3.81
N ARG A 373 -5.69 -26.52 4.84
CA ARG A 373 -6.49 -27.75 4.79
C ARG A 373 -7.54 -27.71 3.69
N LYS A 374 -8.26 -26.60 3.54
CA LYS A 374 -9.25 -26.41 2.47
C LYS A 374 -8.60 -26.45 1.08
N CYS A 375 -7.44 -25.83 0.90
CA CYS A 375 -6.71 -25.85 -0.37
C CYS A 375 -6.30 -27.29 -0.74
N HIS A 376 -5.69 -27.99 0.21
CA HIS A 376 -5.26 -29.37 0.03
C HIS A 376 -6.43 -30.33 -0.26
N GLU A 377 -7.58 -30.12 0.37
CA GLU A 377 -8.80 -30.90 0.09
C GLU A 377 -9.33 -30.64 -1.32
N ARG A 378 -9.32 -29.38 -1.78
CA ARG A 378 -9.70 -29.03 -3.16
C ARG A 378 -8.76 -29.67 -4.18
N GLU A 379 -7.45 -29.62 -3.95
CA GLU A 379 -6.46 -30.28 -4.81
C GLU A 379 -6.68 -31.79 -4.88
N LYS A 380 -6.87 -32.45 -3.72
CA LYS A 380 -7.20 -33.89 -3.65
C LYS A 380 -8.45 -34.23 -4.46
N ASN A 381 -9.50 -33.42 -4.33
CA ASN A 381 -10.75 -33.61 -5.07
C ASN A 381 -10.56 -33.39 -6.57
N LEU A 382 -9.75 -32.41 -6.98
CA LEU A 382 -9.39 -32.18 -8.38
C LEU A 382 -8.63 -33.37 -8.96
N CYS A 383 -7.58 -33.84 -8.28
CA CYS A 383 -6.80 -35.01 -8.67
C CYS A 383 -7.69 -36.26 -8.79
N ARG A 384 -8.59 -36.50 -7.82
CA ARG A 384 -9.54 -37.62 -7.86
C ARG A 384 -10.45 -37.55 -9.10
N ARG A 385 -10.97 -36.36 -9.43
CA ARG A 385 -11.83 -36.16 -10.61
C ARG A 385 -11.05 -36.37 -11.91
N MET A 386 -9.83 -35.87 -12.00
CA MET A 386 -8.96 -36.06 -13.17
C MET A 386 -8.66 -37.55 -13.39
N LEU A 387 -8.27 -38.28 -12.34
CA LEU A 387 -8.00 -39.72 -12.42
C LEU A 387 -9.24 -40.54 -12.76
N ALA A 388 -10.41 -40.19 -12.22
CA ALA A 388 -11.67 -40.84 -12.59
C ALA A 388 -12.02 -40.61 -14.07
N GLY A 389 -11.81 -39.39 -14.58
CA GLY A 389 -11.97 -39.08 -16.01
C GLY A 389 -11.00 -39.87 -16.90
N MET A 390 -9.74 -40.05 -16.46
CA MET A 390 -8.75 -40.86 -17.18
C MET A 390 -9.11 -42.35 -17.20
N ARG A 391 -9.60 -42.92 -16.09
CA ARG A 391 -10.06 -44.33 -16.05
C ARG A 391 -11.29 -44.59 -16.93
N LEU A 392 -12.16 -43.60 -17.08
CA LEU A 392 -13.26 -43.66 -18.06
C LEU A 392 -12.75 -43.59 -19.51
N SER A 393 -11.63 -42.91 -19.76
CA SER A 393 -10.97 -42.89 -21.07
C SER A 393 -10.29 -44.23 -21.41
N GLU A 394 -9.67 -44.90 -20.42
CA GLU A 394 -9.01 -46.20 -20.60
C GLU A 394 -9.99 -47.38 -20.73
N SER A 395 -11.17 -47.30 -20.11
CA SER A 395 -12.17 -48.41 -20.11
C SER A 395 -13.17 -48.38 -21.27
N THR A 396 -12.79 -47.90 -22.45
CA THR A 396 -13.71 -47.93 -23.61
C THR A 396 -13.40 -49.05 -24.63
N PRO A 397 -14.17 -50.16 -24.63
CA PRO A 397 -14.59 -50.80 -25.87
C PRO A 397 -15.78 -50.03 -26.51
N ASN A 398 -15.98 -48.75 -26.15
CA ASN A 398 -17.14 -47.95 -26.52
C ASN A 398 -16.90 -46.98 -27.70
N ARG A 399 -15.66 -46.89 -28.22
CA ARG A 399 -15.37 -46.15 -29.47
C ARG A 399 -16.16 -46.71 -30.66
N PHE A 400 -16.45 -48.01 -30.67
CA PHE A 400 -17.27 -48.66 -31.70
C PHE A 400 -18.74 -48.26 -31.61
N LYS A 401 -19.37 -48.28 -30.44
CA LYS A 401 -20.80 -47.88 -30.29
C LYS A 401 -21.03 -46.40 -30.60
N ILE A 402 -20.08 -45.53 -30.25
CA ILE A 402 -20.18 -44.10 -30.55
C ILE A 402 -20.00 -43.83 -32.05
N ARG A 403 -19.00 -44.45 -32.71
CA ARG A 403 -18.86 -44.37 -34.18
C ARG A 403 -20.07 -44.92 -34.91
N TYR A 404 -20.64 -46.05 -34.45
CA TYR A 404 -21.83 -46.64 -35.07
C TYR A 404 -23.06 -45.75 -34.89
N ARG A 405 -23.21 -45.03 -33.76
CA ARG A 405 -24.29 -44.04 -33.58
C ARG A 405 -24.18 -42.87 -34.56
N TYR A 406 -22.99 -42.32 -34.78
CA TYR A 406 -22.79 -41.23 -35.73
C TYR A 406 -22.88 -41.69 -37.18
N LEU A 407 -22.38 -42.88 -37.50
CA LEU A 407 -22.54 -43.50 -38.82
C LEU A 407 -24.02 -43.81 -39.12
N PHE A 408 -24.76 -44.33 -38.13
CA PHE A 408 -26.19 -44.59 -38.26
C PHE A 408 -26.98 -43.29 -38.41
N SER A 409 -26.68 -42.24 -37.63
CA SER A 409 -27.36 -40.95 -37.82
C SER A 409 -27.02 -40.33 -39.17
N ALA A 410 -25.77 -40.38 -39.61
CA ALA A 410 -25.37 -39.91 -40.93
C ALA A 410 -26.06 -40.68 -42.07
N ALA A 411 -26.20 -42.00 -41.95
CA ALA A 411 -26.92 -42.83 -42.92
C ALA A 411 -28.42 -42.48 -42.98
N VAL A 412 -29.06 -42.23 -41.82
CA VAL A 412 -30.46 -41.79 -41.77
C VAL A 412 -30.63 -40.42 -42.43
N PHE A 413 -29.76 -39.46 -42.15
CA PHE A 413 -29.79 -38.14 -42.80
C PHE A 413 -29.61 -38.23 -44.31
N LEU A 414 -28.69 -39.09 -44.79
CA LEU A 414 -28.47 -39.29 -46.21
C LEU A 414 -29.70 -39.92 -46.89
N ALA A 415 -30.33 -40.92 -46.26
CA ALA A 415 -31.53 -41.56 -46.77
C ALA A 415 -32.72 -40.58 -46.87
N VAL A 416 -32.90 -39.73 -45.86
CA VAL A 416 -33.94 -38.69 -45.88
C VAL A 416 -33.67 -37.66 -46.98
N ALA A 417 -32.41 -37.24 -47.18
CA ALA A 417 -32.05 -36.31 -48.24
C ALA A 417 -32.31 -36.89 -49.64
N VAL A 418 -31.98 -38.17 -49.87
CA VAL A 418 -32.26 -38.85 -51.13
C VAL A 418 -33.77 -38.96 -51.38
N LEU A 419 -34.55 -39.29 -50.34
CA LEU A 419 -36.01 -39.34 -50.43
C LEU A 419 -36.59 -37.97 -50.80
N PHE A 420 -36.08 -36.90 -50.18
CA PHE A 420 -36.53 -35.54 -50.46
C PHE A 420 -36.19 -35.12 -51.89
N HIS A 421 -34.99 -35.47 -52.39
CA HIS A 421 -34.61 -35.22 -53.78
C HIS A 421 -35.48 -36.01 -54.76
N PHE A 422 -35.82 -37.27 -54.43
CA PHE A 422 -36.70 -38.08 -55.28
C PHE A 422 -38.12 -37.51 -55.32
N CYS A 423 -38.67 -37.12 -54.16
CA CYS A 423 -39.96 -36.44 -54.07
C CYS A 423 -39.98 -35.14 -54.86
N ASN A 424 -38.93 -34.31 -54.74
CA ASN A 424 -38.82 -33.07 -55.52
C ASN A 424 -38.72 -33.34 -57.03
N SER A 425 -37.98 -34.37 -57.45
CA SER A 425 -37.87 -34.75 -58.86
C SER A 425 -39.24 -35.22 -59.41
N LEU A 426 -39.98 -36.02 -58.64
CA LEU A 426 -41.35 -36.41 -58.98
C LEU A 426 -42.29 -35.21 -59.04
N MET A 427 -42.19 -34.28 -58.09
CA MET A 427 -43.00 -33.05 -58.07
C MET A 427 -42.72 -32.17 -59.29
N MET A 428 -41.44 -32.01 -59.67
CA MET A 428 -41.06 -31.23 -60.87
C MET A 428 -41.48 -31.93 -62.17
N SER A 429 -41.42 -33.26 -62.22
CA SER A 429 -41.97 -34.04 -63.35
C SER A 429 -43.50 -33.94 -63.45
N TYR A 430 -44.19 -33.93 -62.31
CA TYR A 430 -45.64 -33.74 -62.24
C TYR A 430 -46.05 -32.32 -62.66
N ILE A 431 -45.30 -31.30 -62.21
CA ILE A 431 -45.50 -29.90 -62.63
C ILE A 431 -45.25 -29.75 -64.13
N SER A 432 -44.19 -30.35 -64.67
CA SER A 432 -43.89 -30.34 -66.11
C SER A 432 -45.00 -30.99 -66.94
N SER A 433 -45.58 -32.11 -66.47
CA SER A 433 -46.70 -32.77 -67.13
C SER A 433 -48.02 -31.98 -67.03
N PHE A 434 -48.19 -31.18 -65.98
CA PHE A 434 -49.35 -30.31 -65.82
C PHE A 434 -49.27 -29.06 -66.70
N THR A 435 -48.07 -28.50 -66.91
CA THR A 435 -47.83 -27.36 -67.82
C THR A 435 -47.94 -27.70 -69.30
N GLU A 436 -47.89 -28.99 -69.70
CA GLU A 436 -48.18 -29.43 -71.07
C GLU A 436 -49.67 -29.70 -71.33
N LYS A 437 -50.52 -29.72 -70.29
CA LYS A 437 -51.96 -30.00 -70.40
C LYS A 437 -52.88 -28.80 -70.12
N VAL A 438 -52.30 -27.64 -69.79
CA VAL A 438 -52.96 -26.32 -69.76
C VAL A 438 -52.47 -25.55 -70.97
#